data_AF-A0A136M3T6-F1
#
_entry.id   AF-A0A136M3T6-F1
#
_cell.length_a   1.000
_cell.length_b   1.000
_cell.length_c   1.000
_cell.angle_alpha   90.00
_cell.angle_beta   90.00
_cell.angle_gamma   90.00
#
_symmetry.space_group_name_H-M   'P 1'
#
loop_
_entity.id
_entity.type
_entity.pdbx_description
1 polymer ?
#
loop_
_entity_poly.entity_id
_entity_poly.type
_entity_poly.pdbx_seq_one_letter_code
_entity_poly.pdbx_strand_id
1 'polypeptide(L)'
;MFSGFGVEGTRPFFSRRIGIARDTSTGQNIQNTIYGGLRLSGKINNNTRIGLLSMQAGKESEIKLPSTNYTVATMQQKVFARSNIGFIFVNKQAFQDSIGGEFTTSPERYSRTAGIDYNLASKDNRWTGKAFYHHSFDKMKKDDAFAFGGFLNYNDAQWNILLSTRNVGANFNPEVGFVRRHDIRQLASTTWHNFYPKKGKVQSHGPGFDFDMVGNDTYGFLDWDYNFLYRFRWRNTTRFNIRVRQQYTYLFNDFDPSGTGGQKLLGGTSYRNFLVAAELMSDARKKLFYELNTRTGEYFNGHLINLEGIITYRYQPWGFASLNFSYNHIRLPQPYTSADLFLIGPRVDLTFTRKLFWTTFVQYNSQINNLNINSRFQWRFKPVSDLFLVYTDNYFAESSGREVFYIGQPKTRALVIKLTYWLNL
;
A
#
# COMPACT_ATOMS: atom_id res chain seq x y z
N MET A 1 -5.50 -15.43 -10.70
CA MET A 1 -5.11 -16.81 -10.33
C MET A 1 -3.75 -16.81 -9.65
N PHE A 2 -2.65 -16.50 -10.36
CA PHE A 2 -1.28 -16.52 -9.79
C PHE A 2 -1.05 -15.63 -8.56
N SER A 3 -1.67 -14.45 -8.49
CA SER A 3 -1.45 -13.46 -7.42
C SER A 3 -2.31 -13.67 -6.16
N GLY A 4 -3.15 -14.70 -6.12
CA GLY A 4 -4.16 -14.90 -5.07
C GLY A 4 -3.70 -15.71 -3.86
N PHE A 5 -2.44 -16.15 -3.82
CA PHE A 5 -1.87 -16.98 -2.77
C PHE A 5 -1.28 -16.14 -1.63
N GLY A 6 -1.50 -16.58 -0.39
CA GLY A 6 -1.05 -15.87 0.81
C GLY A 6 -1.94 -14.68 1.15
N VAL A 7 -1.39 -13.72 1.89
CA VAL A 7 -2.10 -12.52 2.35
C VAL A 7 -1.35 -11.24 1.95
N GLU A 8 -1.93 -10.07 2.22
CA GLU A 8 -1.19 -8.84 2.02
C GLU A 8 0.08 -8.81 2.89
N GLY A 9 1.20 -8.37 2.32
CA GLY A 9 2.47 -8.33 3.02
C GLY A 9 3.22 -9.67 3.09
N THR A 10 2.62 -10.79 2.68
CA THR A 10 3.26 -12.11 2.62
C THR A 10 2.70 -12.92 1.46
N ARG A 11 3.38 -12.85 0.31
CA ARG A 11 2.97 -13.53 -0.93
C ARG A 11 4.13 -14.32 -1.53
N PRO A 12 3.90 -15.55 -1.99
CA PRO A 12 4.95 -16.40 -2.58
C PRO A 12 5.30 -15.97 -4.02
N PHE A 13 4.42 -15.21 -4.68
CA PHE A 13 4.62 -14.75 -6.06
C PHE A 13 4.15 -13.32 -6.27
N PHE A 14 4.99 -12.52 -6.91
CA PHE A 14 4.68 -11.17 -7.36
C PHE A 14 5.31 -10.94 -8.74
N SER A 15 4.49 -10.91 -9.79
CA SER A 15 4.96 -10.89 -11.18
C SER A 15 5.89 -9.72 -11.52
N ARG A 16 5.79 -8.59 -10.80
CA ARG A 16 6.69 -7.44 -10.96
C ARG A 16 8.14 -7.72 -10.53
N ARG A 17 8.43 -8.86 -9.90
CA ARG A 17 9.79 -9.34 -9.63
C ARG A 17 10.48 -9.90 -10.86
N ILE A 18 9.74 -10.26 -11.91
CA ILE A 18 10.31 -10.76 -13.17
C ILE A 18 10.65 -9.56 -14.06
N GLY A 19 11.85 -9.55 -14.64
CA GLY A 19 12.34 -8.45 -15.48
C GLY A 19 12.93 -7.28 -14.69
N ILE A 20 13.15 -7.44 -13.39
CA ILE A 20 13.88 -6.48 -12.55
C ILE A 20 15.02 -7.23 -11.87
N ALA A 21 16.22 -6.67 -11.96
CA ALA A 21 17.38 -7.11 -11.19
C ALA A 21 17.82 -5.98 -10.25
N ARG A 22 18.51 -6.34 -9.17
CA ARG A 22 19.14 -5.35 -8.29
C ARG A 22 20.64 -5.40 -8.51
N ASP A 23 21.22 -4.28 -8.90
CA ASP A 23 22.67 -4.13 -8.93
C ASP A 23 23.17 -4.08 -7.48
N THR A 24 24.00 -5.04 -7.12
CA THR A 24 24.55 -5.17 -5.76
C THR A 24 25.59 -4.09 -5.45
N SER A 25 26.18 -3.44 -6.46
CA SER A 25 27.20 -2.40 -6.28
C SER A 25 26.58 -1.03 -6.00
N THR A 26 25.53 -0.66 -6.73
CA THR A 26 24.82 0.62 -6.57
C THR A 26 23.60 0.52 -5.67
N GLY A 27 23.11 -0.70 -5.42
CA GLY A 27 21.87 -0.96 -4.70
C GLY A 27 20.60 -0.65 -5.49
N GLN A 28 20.73 -0.20 -6.75
CA GLN A 28 19.62 0.23 -7.60
C GLN A 28 18.94 -0.95 -8.31
N ASN A 29 17.67 -0.76 -8.68
CA ASN A 29 16.96 -1.71 -9.53
C ASN A 29 17.21 -1.36 -11.00
N ILE A 30 17.65 -2.34 -11.78
CA ILE A 30 17.81 -2.23 -13.23
C ILE A 30 16.78 -3.12 -13.94
N GLN A 31 16.42 -2.74 -15.16
CA GLN A 31 15.60 -3.56 -16.03
C GLN A 31 16.43 -4.78 -16.48
N ASN A 32 15.88 -5.98 -16.31
CA ASN A 32 16.46 -7.20 -16.85
C ASN A 32 15.67 -7.60 -18.10
N THR A 33 16.38 -7.81 -19.19
CA THR A 33 15.78 -8.20 -20.47
C THR A 33 15.04 -9.53 -20.35
N ILE A 34 13.85 -9.63 -20.96
CA ILE A 34 13.09 -10.88 -21.04
C ILE A 34 13.19 -11.39 -22.47
N TYR A 35 13.78 -12.57 -22.68
CA TYR A 35 13.87 -13.18 -24.01
C TYR A 35 12.52 -13.66 -24.51
N GLY A 36 11.68 -14.17 -23.60
CA GLY A 36 10.35 -14.63 -23.93
C GLY A 36 9.73 -15.41 -22.78
N GLY A 37 8.50 -15.86 -23.00
CA GLY A 37 7.81 -16.70 -22.05
C GLY A 37 6.40 -17.06 -22.47
N LEU A 38 5.81 -17.97 -21.72
CA LEU A 38 4.49 -18.52 -21.94
C LEU A 38 3.67 -18.35 -20.67
N ARG A 39 2.40 -17.96 -20.84
CA ARG A 39 1.42 -17.93 -19.76
C ARG A 39 0.16 -18.65 -20.21
N LEU A 40 -0.16 -19.75 -19.53
CA LEU A 40 -1.38 -20.50 -19.70
C LEU A 40 -2.20 -20.43 -18.42
N SER A 41 -3.50 -20.19 -18.53
CA SER A 41 -4.41 -20.33 -17.39
C SER A 41 -5.80 -20.65 -17.88
N GLY A 42 -6.48 -21.57 -17.21
CA GLY A 42 -7.79 -22.02 -17.62
C GLY A 42 -8.49 -22.88 -16.59
N LYS A 43 -9.72 -23.25 -16.90
CA LYS A 43 -10.46 -24.27 -16.16
C LYS A 43 -10.34 -25.59 -16.90
N ILE A 44 -9.95 -26.65 -16.21
CA ILE A 44 -10.02 -28.02 -16.76
C ILE A 44 -11.48 -28.49 -16.73
N ASN A 45 -12.20 -28.14 -15.67
CA ASN A 45 -13.61 -28.41 -15.50
C ASN A 45 -14.24 -27.36 -14.56
N ASN A 46 -15.49 -27.55 -14.15
CA ASN A 46 -16.20 -26.60 -13.27
C ASN A 46 -15.56 -26.42 -11.88
N ASN A 47 -14.76 -27.38 -11.44
CA ASN A 47 -14.15 -27.43 -10.11
C ASN A 47 -12.64 -27.18 -10.13
N THR A 48 -11.94 -27.48 -11.22
CA THR A 48 -10.48 -27.42 -11.28
C THR A 48 -9.99 -26.30 -12.19
N ARG A 49 -9.11 -25.44 -11.68
CA ARG A 49 -8.40 -24.41 -12.45
C ARG A 49 -6.91 -24.63 -12.36
N ILE A 50 -6.22 -24.43 -13.47
CA ILE A 50 -4.75 -24.52 -13.54
C ILE A 50 -4.18 -23.25 -14.15
N GLY A 51 -2.96 -22.92 -13.74
CA GLY A 51 -2.19 -21.83 -14.31
C GLY A 51 -0.72 -22.20 -14.35
N LEU A 52 -0.10 -22.01 -15.50
CA LEU A 52 1.33 -22.18 -15.72
C LEU A 52 1.90 -20.89 -16.31
N LEU A 53 2.99 -20.41 -15.73
CA LEU A 53 3.80 -19.31 -16.24
C LEU A 53 5.24 -19.83 -16.37
N SER A 54 5.89 -19.58 -17.49
CA SER A 54 7.34 -19.76 -17.63
C SER A 54 7.91 -18.56 -18.36
N MET A 55 8.89 -17.88 -17.78
CA MET A 55 9.53 -16.70 -18.34
C MET A 55 11.04 -16.88 -18.32
N GLN A 56 11.71 -16.63 -19.45
CA GLN A 56 13.16 -16.64 -19.54
C GLN A 56 13.67 -15.19 -19.54
N ALA A 57 14.41 -14.84 -18.49
CA ALA A 57 15.14 -13.58 -18.42
C ALA A 57 16.59 -13.76 -18.90
N GLY A 58 17.14 -12.71 -19.48
CA GLY A 58 18.48 -12.68 -20.02
C GLY A 58 19.56 -12.61 -18.94
N LYS A 59 20.79 -12.83 -19.40
CA LYS A 59 21.99 -12.55 -18.59
C LYS A 59 22.27 -11.06 -18.62
N GLU A 60 22.69 -10.50 -17.48
CA GLU A 60 23.18 -9.13 -17.37
C GLU A 60 24.63 -9.18 -16.90
N SER A 61 25.56 -9.08 -17.85
CA SER A 61 26.99 -9.28 -17.62
C SER A 61 27.60 -8.25 -16.68
N GLU A 62 27.13 -6.99 -16.74
CA GLU A 62 27.61 -5.86 -15.93
C GLU A 62 27.47 -6.14 -14.42
N ILE A 63 26.39 -6.81 -14.03
CA ILE A 63 26.11 -7.17 -12.63
C ILE A 63 26.31 -8.67 -12.35
N LYS A 64 26.95 -9.40 -13.27
CA LYS A 64 27.19 -10.86 -13.18
C LYS A 64 25.91 -11.67 -12.92
N LEU A 65 24.77 -11.20 -13.44
CA LEU A 65 23.49 -11.89 -13.30
C LEU A 65 23.37 -12.96 -14.40
N PRO A 66 23.24 -14.25 -14.03
CA PRO A 66 23.02 -15.30 -15.00
C PRO A 66 21.63 -15.21 -15.64
N SER A 67 21.51 -15.77 -16.84
CA SER A 67 20.23 -16.06 -17.46
C SER A 67 19.37 -16.90 -16.50
N THR A 68 18.10 -16.54 -16.31
CA THR A 68 17.27 -17.09 -15.23
C THR A 68 15.87 -17.44 -15.75
N ASN A 69 15.42 -18.67 -15.50
CA ASN A 69 14.03 -19.06 -15.73
C ASN A 69 13.19 -18.87 -14.48
N TYR A 70 11.99 -18.32 -14.68
CA TYR A 70 10.95 -18.21 -13.68
C TYR A 70 9.77 -19.08 -14.10
N THR A 71 9.50 -20.14 -13.35
CA THR A 71 8.34 -21.01 -13.56
C THR A 71 7.38 -20.88 -12.39
N VAL A 72 6.09 -20.71 -12.67
CA VAL A 72 5.03 -20.71 -11.66
C VAL A 72 3.93 -21.66 -12.09
N ALA A 73 3.66 -22.66 -11.27
CA ALA A 73 2.55 -23.58 -11.44
C ALA A 73 1.52 -23.35 -10.33
N THR A 74 0.25 -23.32 -10.69
CA THR A 74 -0.86 -23.14 -9.75
C THR A 74 -2.00 -24.09 -10.10
N MET A 75 -2.63 -24.63 -9.08
CA MET A 75 -3.84 -25.43 -9.19
C MET A 75 -4.84 -24.93 -8.16
N GLN A 76 -6.12 -24.89 -8.50
CA GLN A 76 -7.19 -24.61 -7.56
C GLN A 76 -8.30 -25.62 -7.77
N GLN A 77 -8.65 -26.33 -6.70
CA GLN A 77 -9.72 -27.31 -6.65
C GLN A 77 -10.86 -26.79 -5.79
N LYS A 78 -12.02 -26.60 -6.38
CA LYS A 78 -13.25 -26.30 -5.67
C LYS A 78 -13.61 -27.47 -4.76
N VAL A 79 -13.92 -27.15 -3.51
CA VAL A 79 -14.41 -28.07 -2.49
C VAL A 79 -15.66 -27.47 -1.83
N PHE A 80 -16.57 -28.31 -1.36
CA PHE A 80 -17.86 -27.88 -0.79
C PHE A 80 -18.64 -26.97 -1.77
N ALA A 81 -19.46 -26.05 -1.24
CA ALA A 81 -20.33 -25.20 -2.04
C ALA A 81 -19.57 -24.19 -2.91
N ARG A 82 -18.66 -23.41 -2.31
CA ARG A 82 -17.92 -22.32 -3.00
C ARG A 82 -16.45 -22.21 -2.58
N SER A 83 -16.01 -23.03 -1.64
CA SER A 83 -14.64 -22.98 -1.12
C SER A 83 -13.68 -23.64 -2.11
N ASN A 84 -12.37 -23.41 -1.95
CA ASN A 84 -11.37 -24.10 -2.77
C ASN A 84 -10.06 -24.29 -2.00
N ILE A 85 -9.34 -25.35 -2.36
CA ILE A 85 -7.95 -25.58 -1.99
C ILE A 85 -7.09 -25.22 -3.20
N GLY A 86 -6.09 -24.38 -2.99
CA GLY A 86 -5.13 -23.97 -4.00
C GLY A 86 -3.74 -24.49 -3.66
N PHE A 87 -3.00 -24.87 -4.69
CA PHE A 87 -1.57 -25.17 -4.62
C PHE A 87 -0.81 -24.19 -5.50
N ILE A 88 0.34 -23.76 -5.02
CA ILE A 88 1.28 -22.94 -5.79
C ILE A 88 2.69 -23.51 -5.67
N PHE A 89 3.40 -23.48 -6.79
CA PHE A 89 4.83 -23.71 -6.87
C PHE A 89 5.44 -22.58 -7.68
N VAL A 90 6.50 -21.98 -7.13
CA VAL A 90 7.28 -20.91 -7.73
C VAL A 90 8.71 -21.39 -7.80
N ASN A 91 9.33 -21.30 -8.97
CA ASN A 91 10.71 -21.68 -9.20
C ASN A 91 11.43 -20.52 -9.89
N LYS A 92 12.56 -20.12 -9.33
CA LYS A 92 13.58 -19.29 -9.95
C LYS A 92 14.82 -20.13 -10.08
N GLN A 93 15.27 -20.34 -11.31
CA GLN A 93 16.41 -21.19 -11.62
C GLN A 93 17.38 -20.44 -12.51
N ALA A 94 18.58 -20.16 -12.00
CA ALA A 94 19.65 -19.63 -12.83
C ALA A 94 20.25 -20.74 -13.70
N PHE A 95 20.74 -20.34 -14.86
CA PHE A 95 21.57 -21.17 -15.73
C PHE A 95 23.01 -20.67 -15.67
N GLN A 96 23.94 -21.58 -15.93
CA GLN A 96 25.34 -21.26 -16.05
C GLN A 96 25.84 -21.75 -17.41
N ASP A 97 26.67 -20.93 -18.05
CA ASP A 97 27.47 -21.35 -19.18
C ASP A 97 28.52 -22.31 -18.60
N SER A 98 28.48 -23.59 -18.97
CA SER A 98 29.53 -24.52 -18.57
C SER A 98 30.83 -24.17 -19.31
N ILE A 99 31.99 -24.51 -18.71
CA ILE A 99 33.32 -24.34 -19.33
C ILE A 99 33.41 -25.11 -20.67
N GLY A 100 32.50 -26.07 -20.93
CA GLY A 100 32.37 -26.83 -22.18
C GLY A 100 31.28 -26.34 -23.15
N GLY A 101 30.66 -25.17 -22.93
CA GLY A 101 29.72 -24.57 -23.88
C GLY A 101 28.26 -25.03 -23.78
N GLU A 102 27.93 -26.01 -22.92
CA GLU A 102 26.54 -26.41 -22.68
C GLU A 102 25.87 -25.52 -21.62
N PHE A 103 24.67 -25.01 -21.95
CA PHE A 103 23.82 -24.24 -21.05
C PHE A 103 23.15 -25.19 -20.05
N THR A 104 23.64 -25.20 -18.81
CA THR A 104 23.15 -26.12 -17.77
C THR A 104 22.53 -25.33 -16.61
N THR A 105 21.60 -25.95 -15.88
CA THR A 105 21.02 -25.33 -14.68
C THR A 105 22.08 -25.21 -13.58
N SER A 106 22.20 -24.05 -12.95
CA SER A 106 23.10 -23.88 -11.81
C SER A 106 22.52 -24.55 -10.56
N PRO A 107 23.15 -25.61 -10.01
CA PRO A 107 22.58 -26.34 -8.88
C PRO A 107 22.56 -25.51 -7.59
N GLU A 108 23.36 -24.44 -7.54
CA GLU A 108 23.58 -23.62 -6.36
C GLU A 108 22.83 -22.28 -6.39
N ARG A 109 22.22 -21.92 -7.52
CA ARG A 109 21.54 -20.64 -7.72
C ARG A 109 20.07 -20.85 -8.09
N TYR A 110 19.30 -21.23 -7.08
CA TYR A 110 17.85 -21.37 -7.20
C TYR A 110 17.13 -20.85 -5.97
N SER A 111 15.87 -20.46 -6.17
CA SER A 111 14.91 -20.18 -5.11
C SER A 111 13.58 -20.80 -5.51
N ARG A 112 13.03 -21.65 -4.64
CA ARG A 112 11.72 -22.28 -4.83
C ARG A 112 10.80 -21.90 -3.70
N THR A 113 9.50 -21.83 -3.98
CA THR A 113 8.48 -21.65 -2.96
C THR A 113 7.30 -22.52 -3.30
N ALA A 114 6.91 -23.38 -2.36
CA ALA A 114 5.71 -24.19 -2.48
C ALA A 114 4.69 -23.75 -1.43
N GLY A 115 3.41 -23.88 -1.74
CA GLY A 115 2.37 -23.41 -0.85
C GLY A 115 1.01 -24.02 -1.08
N ILE A 116 0.23 -24.09 -0.01
CA ILE A 116 -1.18 -24.45 -0.01
C ILE A 116 -2.00 -23.31 0.59
N ASP A 117 -3.15 -23.04 -0.03
CA ASP A 117 -4.15 -22.08 0.44
C ASP A 117 -5.52 -22.77 0.51
N TYR A 118 -6.23 -22.63 1.62
CA TYR A 118 -7.66 -22.91 1.69
C TYR A 118 -8.43 -21.59 1.69
N ASN A 119 -9.25 -21.38 0.67
CA ASN A 119 -10.14 -20.22 0.58
C ASN A 119 -11.56 -20.64 0.99
N LEU A 120 -12.00 -20.15 2.14
CA LEU A 120 -13.32 -20.40 2.69
C LEU A 120 -14.35 -19.45 2.06
N ALA A 121 -15.42 -20.04 1.54
CA ALA A 121 -16.64 -19.34 1.19
C ALA A 121 -17.83 -20.25 1.52
N SER A 122 -18.53 -19.93 2.61
CA SER A 122 -19.78 -20.58 3.03
C SER A 122 -20.87 -20.49 1.95
N LYS A 123 -21.98 -21.23 2.08
CA LYS A 123 -23.08 -21.23 1.09
C LYS A 123 -23.90 -19.93 1.13
N ASP A 124 -24.03 -19.31 2.29
CA ASP A 124 -24.84 -18.12 2.56
C ASP A 124 -24.05 -16.80 2.56
N ASN A 125 -22.73 -16.86 2.31
CA ASN A 125 -21.77 -15.74 2.35
C ASN A 125 -21.52 -15.17 3.77
N ARG A 126 -22.03 -15.80 4.84
CA ARG A 126 -21.78 -15.29 6.21
C ARG A 126 -20.34 -15.49 6.62
N TRP A 127 -19.77 -16.63 6.29
CA TRP A 127 -18.36 -16.94 6.54
C TRP A 127 -17.55 -16.89 5.25
N THR A 128 -16.50 -16.08 5.27
CA THR A 128 -15.45 -16.05 4.25
C THR A 128 -14.10 -16.06 4.93
N GLY A 129 -13.06 -16.54 4.25
CA GLY A 129 -11.75 -16.58 4.87
C GLY A 129 -10.67 -17.19 4.00
N LYS A 130 -9.47 -17.22 4.55
CA LYS A 130 -8.30 -17.88 3.96
C LYS A 130 -7.48 -18.49 5.09
N ALA A 131 -6.93 -19.67 4.87
CA ALA A 131 -5.77 -20.18 5.60
C ALA A 131 -4.69 -20.55 4.58
N PHE A 132 -3.42 -20.37 4.90
CA PHE A 132 -2.31 -20.73 4.02
C PHE A 132 -1.10 -21.22 4.80
N TYR A 133 -0.29 -22.03 4.14
CA TYR A 133 1.05 -22.42 4.57
C TYR A 133 1.96 -22.46 3.35
N HIS A 134 3.04 -21.67 3.38
CA HIS A 134 4.05 -21.58 2.34
C HIS A 134 5.43 -21.86 2.92
N HIS A 135 6.30 -22.47 2.11
CA HIS A 135 7.68 -22.77 2.48
C HIS A 135 8.62 -22.39 1.34
N SER A 136 9.72 -21.72 1.66
CA SER A 136 10.78 -21.38 0.71
C SER A 136 11.92 -22.39 0.80
N PHE A 137 12.52 -22.71 -0.34
CA PHE A 137 13.64 -23.63 -0.46
C PHE A 137 14.73 -22.95 -1.27
N ASP A 138 15.93 -22.96 -0.74
CA ASP A 138 17.14 -22.46 -1.40
C ASP A 138 18.33 -23.34 -1.01
N LYS A 139 19.50 -23.01 -1.55
CA LYS A 139 20.76 -23.69 -1.23
C LYS A 139 21.10 -23.65 0.27
N MET A 140 20.79 -22.55 0.94
CA MET A 140 21.23 -22.29 2.31
C MET A 140 20.49 -23.18 3.31
N LYS A 141 19.28 -23.67 2.97
CA LYS A 141 18.48 -24.61 3.78
C LYS A 141 18.36 -24.17 5.24
N LYS A 142 18.11 -22.88 5.45
CA LYS A 142 17.94 -22.33 6.79
C LYS A 142 16.62 -22.80 7.40
N ASP A 143 16.62 -22.97 8.73
CA ASP A 143 15.40 -23.19 9.50
C ASP A 143 14.46 -21.97 9.43
N ASP A 144 13.21 -22.13 9.85
CA ASP A 144 12.19 -21.06 9.82
C ASP A 144 11.96 -20.44 8.42
N ALA A 145 12.10 -21.25 7.38
CA ALA A 145 11.85 -20.89 5.99
C ALA A 145 10.36 -21.01 5.60
N PHE A 146 9.45 -20.63 6.50
CA PHE A 146 8.00 -20.78 6.30
C PHE A 146 7.20 -19.50 6.59
N ALA A 147 6.01 -19.44 6.01
CA ALA A 147 4.97 -18.52 6.44
C ALA A 147 3.62 -19.23 6.47
N PHE A 148 2.87 -19.02 7.54
CA PHE A 148 1.48 -19.47 7.61
C PHE A 148 0.60 -18.40 8.21
N GLY A 149 -0.70 -18.52 7.97
CA GLY A 149 -1.65 -17.57 8.51
C GLY A 149 -2.95 -17.60 7.76
N GLY A 150 -3.75 -16.57 7.97
CA GLY A 150 -5.08 -16.52 7.41
C GLY A 150 -5.92 -15.42 8.01
N PHE A 151 -7.14 -15.35 7.52
CA PHE A 151 -8.19 -14.55 8.11
C PHE A 151 -9.53 -15.28 8.03
N LEU A 152 -10.39 -14.99 8.99
CA LEU A 152 -11.76 -15.46 9.05
C LEU A 152 -12.66 -14.24 9.22
N ASN A 153 -13.64 -14.10 8.34
CA ASN A 153 -14.61 -13.04 8.34
C ASN A 153 -16.01 -13.62 8.55
N TYR A 154 -16.69 -13.19 9.62
CA TYR A 154 -18.11 -13.38 9.82
C TYR A 154 -18.84 -12.07 9.52
N ASN A 155 -19.84 -12.13 8.64
CA ASN A 155 -20.61 -10.96 8.27
C ASN A 155 -22.10 -11.29 8.14
N ASP A 156 -22.92 -10.66 8.96
CA ASP A 156 -24.36 -10.58 8.80
C ASP A 156 -24.83 -9.12 8.83
N ALA A 157 -26.13 -8.90 9.01
CA ALA A 157 -26.66 -7.54 9.08
C ALA A 157 -26.09 -6.77 10.28
N GLN A 158 -26.02 -7.37 11.47
CA GLN A 158 -25.64 -6.69 12.71
C GLN A 158 -24.15 -6.81 12.99
N TRP A 159 -23.53 -7.96 12.71
CA TRP A 159 -22.16 -8.27 13.06
C TRP A 159 -21.24 -8.28 11.85
N ASN A 160 -20.09 -7.64 12.02
CA ASN A 160 -18.95 -7.78 11.11
C ASN A 160 -17.71 -8.05 11.96
N ILE A 161 -17.17 -9.26 11.85
CA ILE A 161 -16.03 -9.74 12.64
C ILE A 161 -14.97 -10.23 11.67
N LEU A 162 -13.79 -9.66 11.73
CA LEU A 162 -12.59 -10.12 11.05
C LEU A 162 -11.60 -10.57 12.12
N LEU A 163 -11.10 -11.80 12.02
CA LEU A 163 -9.96 -12.29 12.79
C LEU A 163 -8.87 -12.66 11.80
N SER A 164 -7.64 -12.25 12.06
CA SER A 164 -6.49 -12.60 11.23
C SER A 164 -5.30 -12.98 12.08
N THR A 165 -4.53 -13.94 11.58
CA THR A 165 -3.29 -14.39 12.21
C THR A 165 -2.25 -14.66 11.14
N ARG A 166 -0.99 -14.43 11.48
CA ARG A 166 0.14 -14.66 10.59
C ARG A 166 1.37 -14.99 11.41
N ASN A 167 2.14 -15.96 10.96
CA ASN A 167 3.48 -16.26 11.44
C ASN A 167 4.40 -16.31 10.22
N VAL A 168 5.46 -15.53 10.23
CA VAL A 168 6.49 -15.49 9.18
C VAL A 168 7.82 -15.76 9.85
N GLY A 169 8.43 -16.89 9.50
CA GLY A 169 9.73 -17.26 10.02
C GLY A 169 10.85 -16.32 9.56
N ALA A 170 11.97 -16.33 10.30
CA ALA A 170 13.08 -15.43 10.08
C ALA A 170 13.73 -15.60 8.69
N ASN A 171 13.66 -16.79 8.11
CA ASN A 171 14.31 -17.12 6.84
C ASN A 171 13.34 -17.44 5.70
N PHE A 172 12.05 -17.12 5.85
CA PHE A 172 11.09 -17.29 4.75
C PHE A 172 11.38 -16.28 3.63
N ASN A 173 12.00 -16.75 2.54
CA ASN A 173 12.52 -15.90 1.48
C ASN A 173 12.02 -16.34 0.09
N PRO A 174 10.77 -16.01 -0.30
CA PRO A 174 10.31 -16.20 -1.67
C PRO A 174 10.90 -15.10 -2.58
N GLU A 175 12.02 -15.38 -3.28
CA GLU A 175 12.72 -14.36 -4.08
C GLU A 175 11.88 -13.75 -5.23
N VAL A 176 10.93 -14.52 -5.77
CA VAL A 176 9.96 -14.06 -6.79
C VAL A 176 8.66 -13.57 -6.15
N GLY A 177 8.60 -13.54 -4.83
CA GLY A 177 7.47 -13.11 -4.02
C GLY A 177 7.69 -11.75 -3.36
N PHE A 178 6.95 -11.54 -2.28
CA PHE A 178 7.04 -10.34 -1.45
C PHE A 178 6.69 -10.65 0.01
N VAL A 179 7.62 -10.35 0.90
CA VAL A 179 7.45 -10.45 2.36
C VAL A 179 7.84 -9.09 2.96
N ARG A 180 6.92 -8.46 3.69
CA ARG A 180 7.10 -7.11 4.25
C ARG A 180 7.95 -7.14 5.54
N ARG A 181 7.68 -8.10 6.42
CA ARG A 181 8.35 -8.31 7.71
C ARG A 181 8.60 -9.79 7.89
N HIS A 182 9.82 -10.14 8.26
CA HIS A 182 10.27 -11.48 8.65
C HIS A 182 10.35 -11.56 10.17
N ASP A 183 10.41 -12.78 10.69
CA ASP A 183 10.49 -13.05 12.13
C ASP A 183 9.40 -12.33 12.91
N ILE A 184 8.14 -12.58 12.53
CA ILE A 184 6.99 -12.02 13.26
C ILE A 184 5.87 -13.04 13.45
N ARG A 185 5.17 -12.89 14.56
CA ARG A 185 3.84 -13.44 14.84
C ARG A 185 2.88 -12.27 15.00
N GLN A 186 1.74 -12.37 14.34
CA GLN A 186 0.71 -11.34 14.34
C GLN A 186 -0.65 -11.96 14.63
N LEU A 187 -1.42 -11.31 15.49
CA LEU A 187 -2.82 -11.59 15.74
C LEU A 187 -3.57 -10.25 15.71
N ALA A 188 -4.61 -10.16 14.89
CA ALA A 188 -5.43 -8.97 14.78
C ALA A 188 -6.89 -9.32 14.65
N SER A 189 -7.78 -8.50 15.19
CA SER A 189 -9.21 -8.62 14.97
C SER A 189 -9.89 -7.27 14.92
N THR A 190 -10.90 -7.16 14.05
CA THR A 190 -11.82 -6.04 14.01
C THR A 190 -13.24 -6.58 14.17
N THR A 191 -13.97 -6.10 15.17
CA THR A 191 -15.36 -6.48 15.44
C THR A 191 -16.24 -5.24 15.44
N TRP A 192 -17.38 -5.31 14.76
CA TRP A 192 -18.41 -4.28 14.75
C TRP A 192 -19.77 -4.87 15.07
N HIS A 193 -20.55 -4.12 15.85
CA HIS A 193 -21.98 -4.33 15.99
C HIS A 193 -22.73 -3.13 15.39
N ASN A 194 -23.74 -3.38 14.57
CA ASN A 194 -24.49 -2.36 13.84
C ASN A 194 -25.96 -2.36 14.24
N PHE A 195 -26.42 -1.18 14.63
CA PHE A 195 -27.83 -0.85 14.79
C PHE A 195 -28.35 -0.21 13.50
N TYR A 196 -29.59 -0.56 13.13
CA TYR A 196 -30.29 0.00 11.97
C TYR A 196 -31.61 0.66 12.41
N PRO A 197 -31.58 1.94 12.82
CA PRO A 197 -32.79 2.66 13.22
C PRO A 197 -33.86 2.69 12.12
N LYS A 198 -35.11 2.34 12.47
CA LYS A 198 -36.23 2.32 11.51
C LYS A 198 -36.64 3.73 11.04
N LYS A 199 -36.52 4.74 11.91
CA LYS A 199 -36.91 6.15 11.66
C LYS A 199 -35.70 7.08 11.88
N GLY A 200 -35.78 8.30 11.34
CA GLY A 200 -34.76 9.34 11.53
C GLY A 200 -33.72 9.46 10.41
N LYS A 201 -32.71 10.31 10.62
CA LYS A 201 -31.68 10.64 9.62
C LYS A 201 -30.51 9.65 9.59
N VAL A 202 -30.30 8.90 10.68
CA VAL A 202 -29.25 7.89 10.80
C VAL A 202 -29.70 6.62 10.07
N GLN A 203 -28.85 6.08 9.20
CA GLN A 203 -29.06 4.82 8.50
C GLN A 203 -28.56 3.64 9.34
N SER A 204 -27.36 3.77 9.90
CA SER A 204 -26.80 2.82 10.83
C SER A 204 -25.77 3.46 11.73
N HIS A 205 -25.54 2.85 12.89
CA HIS A 205 -24.46 3.24 13.79
C HIS A 205 -24.07 2.07 14.67
N GLY A 206 -22.94 2.15 15.33
CA GLY A 206 -22.63 1.22 16.41
C GLY A 206 -21.17 1.16 16.79
N PRO A 207 -20.90 0.46 17.90
CA PRO A 207 -19.56 0.30 18.45
C PRO A 207 -18.76 -0.71 17.63
N GLY A 208 -17.44 -0.55 17.70
CA GLY A 208 -16.50 -1.55 17.26
C GLY A 208 -15.33 -1.67 18.24
N PHE A 209 -14.65 -2.79 18.17
CA PHE A 209 -13.42 -3.05 18.88
C PHE A 209 -12.42 -3.61 17.88
N ASP A 210 -11.20 -3.09 17.91
CA ASP A 210 -10.15 -3.50 17.00
C ASP A 210 -8.84 -3.64 17.75
N PHE A 211 -8.10 -4.70 17.48
CA PHE A 211 -6.76 -4.88 18.01
C PHE A 211 -5.82 -5.47 16.97
N ASP A 212 -4.55 -5.09 17.05
CA ASP A 212 -3.45 -5.67 16.28
C ASP A 212 -2.27 -5.87 17.23
N MET A 213 -1.66 -7.04 17.20
CA MET A 213 -0.50 -7.39 18.01
C MET A 213 0.53 -8.04 17.12
N VAL A 214 1.73 -7.49 17.09
CA VAL A 214 2.89 -8.00 16.38
C VAL A 214 4.02 -8.23 17.36
N GLY A 215 4.61 -9.42 17.34
CA GLY A 215 5.70 -9.79 18.24
C GLY A 215 6.64 -10.82 17.62
N ASN A 216 7.74 -11.08 18.30
CA ASN A 216 8.65 -12.20 18.03
C ASN A 216 9.33 -12.67 19.31
N ASP A 217 10.10 -13.75 19.24
CA ASP A 217 10.75 -14.32 20.42
C ASP A 217 11.97 -13.48 20.87
N THR A 218 12.57 -12.71 19.95
CA THR A 218 13.77 -11.90 20.21
C THR A 218 13.49 -10.65 21.04
N TYR A 219 12.42 -9.90 20.72
CA TYR A 219 12.12 -8.60 21.33
C TYR A 219 10.77 -8.58 22.07
N GLY A 220 10.01 -9.68 22.04
CA GLY A 220 8.64 -9.71 22.55
C GLY A 220 7.70 -8.94 21.63
N PHE A 221 6.90 -8.03 22.18
CA PHE A 221 6.03 -7.19 21.37
C PHE A 221 6.84 -6.14 20.60
N LEU A 222 6.60 -6.08 19.29
CA LEU A 222 7.16 -5.08 18.39
C LEU A 222 6.22 -3.89 18.27
N ASP A 223 4.94 -4.18 18.02
CA ASP A 223 3.87 -3.22 17.85
C ASP A 223 2.58 -3.82 18.41
N TRP A 224 1.77 -3.03 19.09
CA TRP A 224 0.38 -3.42 19.31
C TRP A 224 -0.52 -2.20 19.43
N ASP A 225 -1.80 -2.38 19.14
CA ASP A 225 -2.81 -1.37 19.44
C ASP A 225 -4.16 -2.00 19.78
N TYR A 226 -4.90 -1.31 20.64
CA TYR A 226 -6.30 -1.58 20.93
C TYR A 226 -7.10 -0.33 20.66
N ASN A 227 -8.25 -0.50 20.03
CA ASN A 227 -9.09 0.58 19.56
C ASN A 227 -10.53 0.34 19.97
N PHE A 228 -11.10 1.30 20.69
CA PHE A 228 -12.54 1.44 20.80
C PHE A 228 -13.01 2.34 19.68
N LEU A 229 -13.94 1.82 18.88
CA LEU A 229 -14.43 2.47 17.69
C LEU A 229 -15.90 2.78 17.85
N TYR A 230 -16.35 3.86 17.24
CA TYR A 230 -17.77 4.10 17.04
C TYR A 230 -17.98 4.71 15.66
N ARG A 231 -18.98 4.20 14.93
CA ARG A 231 -19.31 4.70 13.59
C ARG A 231 -20.75 5.13 13.49
N PHE A 232 -20.99 6.18 12.73
CA PHE A 232 -22.29 6.65 12.31
C PHE A 232 -22.34 6.76 10.79
N ARG A 233 -23.47 6.35 10.21
CA ARG A 233 -23.78 6.46 8.79
C ARG A 233 -25.15 7.09 8.67
N TRP A 234 -25.25 8.20 7.97
CA TRP A 234 -26.51 8.89 7.72
C TRP A 234 -27.07 8.51 6.35
N ARG A 235 -28.38 8.63 6.19
CA ARG A 235 -29.09 8.33 4.93
C ARG A 235 -28.68 9.24 3.77
N ASN A 236 -28.09 10.38 4.06
CA ASN A 236 -27.57 11.32 3.07
C ASN A 236 -26.11 11.03 2.68
N THR A 237 -25.57 9.82 2.95
CA THR A 237 -24.18 9.43 2.70
C THR A 237 -23.12 10.03 3.63
N THR A 238 -23.49 10.96 4.54
CA THR A 238 -22.58 11.45 5.57
C THR A 238 -22.11 10.31 6.49
N ARG A 239 -20.86 10.34 6.90
CA ARG A 239 -20.22 9.34 7.76
C ARG A 239 -19.39 10.02 8.83
N PHE A 240 -19.44 9.50 10.05
CA PHE A 240 -18.57 9.92 11.13
C PHE A 240 -18.01 8.67 11.80
N ASN A 241 -16.69 8.63 12.01
CA ASN A 241 -16.02 7.59 12.78
C ASN A 241 -15.23 8.26 13.89
N ILE A 242 -15.23 7.66 15.07
CA ILE A 242 -14.33 8.02 16.16
C ILE A 242 -13.60 6.76 16.61
N ARG A 243 -12.33 6.94 16.99
CA ARG A 243 -11.43 5.91 17.45
C ARG A 243 -10.72 6.42 18.70
N VAL A 244 -10.79 5.67 19.77
CA VAL A 244 -9.93 5.84 20.94
C VAL A 244 -8.94 4.70 20.92
N ARG A 245 -7.64 5.01 20.89
CA ARG A 245 -6.57 4.05 20.67
C ARG A 245 -5.56 4.13 21.79
N GLN A 246 -5.15 2.97 22.30
CA GLN A 246 -3.91 2.80 23.04
C GLN A 246 -2.98 1.99 22.14
N GLN A 247 -1.76 2.48 21.91
CA GLN A 247 -0.79 1.82 21.04
C GLN A 247 0.58 1.70 21.71
N TYR A 248 1.37 0.74 21.26
CA TYR A 248 2.74 0.51 21.62
C TYR A 248 3.61 0.37 20.38
N THR A 249 4.81 0.91 20.45
CA THR A 249 5.81 0.83 19.38
C THR A 249 7.19 0.62 19.97
N TYR A 250 7.90 -0.39 19.49
CA TYR A 250 9.32 -0.62 19.76
C TYR A 250 10.18 -0.04 18.63
N LEU A 251 11.17 0.79 18.97
CA LEU A 251 12.07 1.38 18.00
C LEU A 251 13.30 0.49 17.80
N PHE A 252 13.48 -0.03 16.58
CA PHE A 252 14.70 -0.77 16.23
C PHE A 252 15.90 0.13 15.96
N ASN A 253 15.64 1.36 15.50
CA ASN A 253 16.66 2.33 15.12
C ASN A 253 16.29 3.70 15.68
N ASP A 254 17.29 4.57 15.73
CA ASP A 254 17.09 5.96 16.12
C ASP A 254 16.06 6.64 15.21
N PHE A 255 15.12 7.36 15.82
CA PHE A 255 13.99 7.96 15.13
C PHE A 255 13.83 9.43 15.50
N ASP A 256 13.69 10.30 14.50
CA ASP A 256 13.32 11.69 14.71
C ASP A 256 11.78 11.84 14.61
N PRO A 257 11.08 11.99 15.74
CA PRO A 257 9.62 12.10 15.76
C PRO A 257 9.08 13.37 15.08
N SER A 258 9.84 14.46 14.97
CA SER A 258 9.39 15.64 14.23
C SER A 258 9.64 15.51 12.73
N GLY A 259 10.62 14.69 12.34
CA GLY A 259 11.06 14.54 10.97
C GLY A 259 11.65 15.83 10.40
N THR A 260 12.24 16.68 11.26
CA THR A 260 12.86 17.97 10.89
C THR A 260 14.38 17.97 11.05
N GLY A 261 14.99 16.80 11.28
CA GLY A 261 16.43 16.65 11.50
C GLY A 261 16.88 16.94 12.94
N GLY A 262 15.96 16.85 13.91
CA GLY A 262 16.22 17.13 15.32
C GLY A 262 16.91 15.99 16.07
N GLN A 263 17.06 16.15 17.39
CA GLN A 263 17.53 15.08 18.27
C GLN A 263 16.64 13.83 18.12
N LYS A 264 17.27 12.66 17.98
CA LYS A 264 16.56 11.40 17.79
C LYS A 264 16.27 10.70 19.11
N LEU A 265 15.12 10.02 19.16
CA LEU A 265 14.82 8.97 20.13
C LEU A 265 15.70 7.76 19.82
N LEU A 266 16.29 7.16 20.84
CA LEU A 266 17.23 6.05 20.66
C LEU A 266 16.52 4.76 20.22
N GLY A 267 17.17 4.00 19.35
CA GLY A 267 16.83 2.61 19.12
C GLY A 267 16.91 1.78 20.41
N GLY A 268 16.17 0.69 20.47
CA GLY A 268 16.02 -0.15 21.66
C GLY A 268 15.01 0.39 22.69
N THR A 269 14.38 1.54 22.44
CA THR A 269 13.36 2.12 23.32
C THR A 269 11.94 1.77 22.88
N SER A 270 10.97 1.94 23.77
CA SER A 270 9.56 1.70 23.47
C SER A 270 8.66 2.80 24.01
N TYR A 271 7.53 3.00 23.34
CA TYR A 271 6.57 4.05 23.68
C TYR A 271 5.17 3.46 23.73
N ARG A 272 4.39 3.91 24.72
CA ARG A 272 2.97 3.64 24.85
C ARG A 272 2.24 4.96 24.71
N ASN A 273 1.30 5.05 23.78
CA ASN A 273 0.63 6.29 23.45
C ASN A 273 -0.88 6.10 23.37
N PHE A 274 -1.58 6.93 24.14
CA PHE A 274 -3.02 7.10 24.04
C PHE A 274 -3.35 8.22 23.05
N LEU A 275 -4.24 7.94 22.09
CA LEU A 275 -4.69 8.92 21.10
C LEU A 275 -6.16 8.76 20.75
N VAL A 276 -6.77 9.86 20.34
CA VAL A 276 -8.12 9.92 19.79
C VAL A 276 -8.02 10.35 18.32
N ALA A 277 -8.71 9.63 17.45
CA ALA A 277 -8.85 9.98 16.05
C ALA A 277 -10.33 10.07 15.65
N ALA A 278 -10.64 10.99 14.75
CA ALA A 278 -11.98 11.12 14.19
C ALA A 278 -11.92 11.41 12.69
N GLU A 279 -12.90 10.87 11.97
CA GLU A 279 -13.08 11.03 10.53
C GLU A 279 -14.52 11.50 10.27
N LEU A 280 -14.68 12.55 9.47
CA LEU A 280 -15.97 13.06 9.01
C LEU A 280 -15.96 13.15 7.49
N MET A 281 -16.89 12.44 6.85
CA MET A 281 -17.17 12.53 5.42
C MET A 281 -18.56 13.13 5.23
N SER A 282 -18.68 14.26 4.54
CA SER A 282 -19.98 14.89 4.27
C SER A 282 -20.76 14.19 3.15
N ASP A 283 -21.95 14.72 2.80
CA ASP A 283 -22.78 14.15 1.74
C ASP A 283 -22.07 14.23 0.38
N ALA A 284 -21.63 13.08 -0.12
CA ALA A 284 -20.86 12.95 -1.35
C ALA A 284 -21.58 13.45 -2.61
N ARG A 285 -22.90 13.71 -2.52
CA ARG A 285 -23.74 14.16 -3.64
C ARG A 285 -23.83 15.68 -3.73
N LYS A 286 -23.41 16.43 -2.71
CA LYS A 286 -23.50 17.90 -2.69
C LYS A 286 -22.38 18.56 -3.49
N LYS A 287 -22.61 19.81 -3.92
CA LYS A 287 -21.59 20.59 -4.64
C LYS A 287 -20.36 20.82 -3.77
N LEU A 288 -20.57 21.15 -2.50
CA LEU A 288 -19.52 21.15 -1.49
C LEU A 288 -19.47 19.78 -0.83
N PHE A 289 -18.34 19.10 -0.99
CA PHE A 289 -18.02 17.83 -0.36
C PHE A 289 -16.73 18.01 0.44
N TYR A 290 -16.62 17.34 1.57
CA TYR A 290 -15.41 17.36 2.38
C TYR A 290 -15.22 16.05 3.13
N GLU A 291 -13.96 15.67 3.27
CA GLU A 291 -13.47 14.59 4.12
C GLU A 291 -12.44 15.19 5.05
N LEU A 292 -12.68 15.07 6.36
CA LEU A 292 -11.83 15.65 7.41
C LEU A 292 -11.41 14.53 8.35
N ASN A 293 -10.11 14.47 8.65
CA ASN A 293 -9.51 13.55 9.59
C ASN A 293 -8.75 14.34 10.65
N THR A 294 -8.82 13.90 11.89
CA THR A 294 -8.01 14.45 12.97
C THR A 294 -7.50 13.33 13.85
N ARG A 295 -6.31 13.55 14.41
CA ARG A 295 -5.70 12.69 15.42
C ARG A 295 -5.04 13.56 16.47
N THR A 296 -5.33 13.32 17.73
CA THR A 296 -4.78 14.06 18.86
C THR A 296 -4.45 13.14 20.01
N GLY A 297 -3.37 13.42 20.75
CA GLY A 297 -2.99 12.66 21.93
C GLY A 297 -1.48 12.59 22.12
N GLU A 298 -1.05 11.54 22.80
CA GLU A 298 0.36 11.22 23.00
C GLU A 298 1.01 10.77 21.69
N TYR A 299 2.29 11.11 21.54
CA TYR A 299 3.09 10.87 20.36
C TYR A 299 4.55 10.65 20.78
N PHE A 300 4.97 9.39 20.84
CA PHE A 300 6.26 8.99 21.42
C PHE A 300 6.43 9.57 22.83
N ASN A 301 7.42 10.46 23.03
CA ASN A 301 7.70 11.14 24.29
C ASN A 301 7.04 12.53 24.40
N GLY A 302 6.07 12.86 23.54
CA GLY A 302 5.35 14.12 23.59
C GLY A 302 3.91 14.01 23.09
N HIS A 303 3.42 15.04 22.41
CA HIS A 303 2.03 15.13 21.95
C HIS A 303 1.94 15.60 20.49
N LEU A 304 0.90 15.14 19.81
CA LEU A 304 0.56 15.53 18.44
C LEU A 304 -0.89 16.00 18.39
N ILE A 305 -1.13 17.10 17.67
CA ILE A 305 -2.44 17.44 17.12
C ILE A 305 -2.30 17.45 15.59
N ASN A 306 -3.10 16.64 14.92
CA ASN A 306 -3.17 16.57 13.47
C ASN A 306 -4.59 16.92 13.00
N LEU A 307 -4.68 17.72 11.95
CA LEU A 307 -5.90 17.95 11.19
C LEU A 307 -5.57 17.90 9.71
N GLU A 308 -6.26 17.06 8.97
CA GLU A 308 -6.08 16.91 7.54
C GLU A 308 -7.41 16.67 6.83
N GLY A 309 -7.43 16.87 5.52
CA GLY A 309 -8.63 16.62 4.76
C GLY A 309 -8.59 17.13 3.34
N ILE A 310 -9.70 16.85 2.66
CA ILE A 310 -9.96 17.30 1.30
C ILE A 310 -11.29 18.04 1.30
N ILE A 311 -11.30 19.28 0.83
CA ILE A 311 -12.50 20.06 0.60
C ILE A 311 -12.66 20.21 -0.91
N THR A 312 -13.79 19.81 -1.47
CA THR A 312 -14.07 19.88 -2.91
C THR A 312 -15.33 20.68 -3.17
N TYR A 313 -15.22 21.68 -4.03
CA TYR A 313 -16.35 22.41 -4.59
C TYR A 313 -16.54 22.06 -6.06
N ARG A 314 -17.68 21.47 -6.40
CA ARG A 314 -18.04 21.09 -7.76
C ARG A 314 -18.81 22.22 -8.44
N TYR A 315 -18.18 22.84 -9.44
CA TYR A 315 -18.78 23.81 -10.32
C TYR A 315 -19.34 23.12 -11.56
N GLN A 316 -20.44 22.38 -11.38
CA GLN A 316 -21.01 21.56 -12.44
C GLN A 316 -21.76 22.40 -13.49
N PRO A 317 -21.70 22.03 -14.78
CA PRO A 317 -21.02 20.85 -15.35
C PRO A 317 -19.53 21.09 -15.70
N TRP A 318 -19.00 22.28 -15.45
CA TRP A 318 -17.71 22.72 -15.98
C TRP A 318 -16.49 22.17 -15.26
N GLY A 319 -16.57 21.80 -13.98
CA GLY A 319 -15.39 21.30 -13.27
C GLY A 319 -15.49 21.28 -11.76
N PHE A 320 -14.34 21.29 -11.11
CA PHE A 320 -14.23 21.40 -9.65
C PHE A 320 -12.96 22.12 -9.21
N ALA A 321 -13.00 22.65 -8.00
CA ALA A 321 -11.83 23.05 -7.23
C ALA A 321 -11.77 22.16 -5.98
N SER A 322 -10.57 21.74 -5.59
CA SER A 322 -10.36 21.00 -4.35
C SER A 322 -9.14 21.50 -3.62
N LEU A 323 -9.18 21.46 -2.29
CA LEU A 323 -8.07 21.76 -1.41
C LEU A 323 -7.75 20.51 -0.60
N ASN A 324 -6.59 19.91 -0.83
CA ASN A 324 -6.01 18.94 0.10
C ASN A 324 -5.18 19.72 1.12
N PHE A 325 -5.30 19.41 2.41
CA PHE A 325 -4.48 20.03 3.44
C PHE A 325 -4.13 19.04 4.56
N SER A 326 -3.01 19.27 5.22
CA SER A 326 -2.61 18.59 6.45
C SER A 326 -1.84 19.56 7.34
N TYR A 327 -2.19 19.59 8.62
CA TYR A 327 -1.50 20.35 9.65
C TYR A 327 -1.12 19.40 10.78
N ASN A 328 0.16 19.41 11.17
CA ASN A 328 0.69 18.63 12.29
C ASN A 328 1.38 19.58 13.27
N HIS A 329 0.84 19.64 14.48
CA HIS A 329 1.39 20.35 15.61
C HIS A 329 2.03 19.33 16.56
N ILE A 330 3.35 19.23 16.50
CA ILE A 330 4.15 18.27 17.27
C ILE A 330 4.81 19.04 18.41
N ARG A 331 4.61 18.56 19.64
CA ARG A 331 5.21 19.13 20.85
C ARG A 331 5.97 18.05 21.61
N LEU A 332 7.28 18.24 21.73
CA LEU A 332 8.21 17.33 22.36
C LEU A 332 8.98 18.05 23.48
N PRO A 333 9.38 17.35 24.54
CA PRO A 333 10.21 17.92 25.59
C PRO A 333 11.62 18.22 25.08
N GLN A 334 12.32 19.17 25.71
CA GLN A 334 13.75 19.37 25.45
C GLN A 334 14.54 18.09 25.80
N PRO A 335 15.59 17.72 25.04
CA PRO A 335 16.21 18.43 23.90
C PRO A 335 15.62 18.12 22.52
N TYR A 336 14.45 17.47 22.45
CA TYR A 336 13.81 17.09 21.19
C TYR A 336 13.13 18.28 20.50
N THR A 337 13.10 18.26 19.17
CA THR A 337 12.63 19.40 18.38
C THR A 337 11.12 19.36 18.15
N SER A 338 10.39 20.33 18.71
CA SER A 338 8.96 20.53 18.36
C SER A 338 8.81 21.09 16.94
N ALA A 339 7.68 20.82 16.27
CA ALA A 339 7.46 21.25 14.89
C ALA A 339 6.00 21.60 14.59
N ASP A 340 5.80 22.54 13.66
CA ASP A 340 4.52 22.88 13.04
C ASP A 340 4.64 22.64 11.53
N LEU A 341 3.98 21.60 11.03
CA LEU A 341 4.12 21.14 9.65
C LEU A 341 2.82 21.33 8.87
N PHE A 342 2.93 21.93 7.68
CA PHE A 342 1.82 22.25 6.80
C PHE A 342 2.02 21.58 5.44
N LEU A 343 0.95 20.98 4.93
CA LEU A 343 0.79 20.61 3.54
C LEU A 343 -0.47 21.28 3.02
N ILE A 344 -0.36 22.03 1.92
CA ILE A 344 -1.49 22.74 1.30
C ILE A 344 -1.43 22.49 -0.20
N GLY A 345 -2.48 21.86 -0.73
CA GLY A 345 -2.53 21.33 -2.09
C GLY A 345 -3.81 21.71 -2.84
N PRO A 346 -3.98 22.97 -3.29
CA PRO A 346 -5.12 23.31 -4.14
C PRO A 346 -4.99 22.68 -5.53
N ARG A 347 -6.13 22.25 -6.04
CA ARG A 347 -6.31 21.71 -7.39
C ARG A 347 -7.53 22.33 -8.04
N VAL A 348 -7.41 22.67 -9.31
CA VAL A 348 -8.52 23.10 -10.15
C VAL A 348 -8.55 22.23 -11.40
N ASP A 349 -9.74 21.77 -11.77
CA ASP A 349 -9.98 20.98 -12.97
C ASP A 349 -11.19 21.57 -13.70
N LEU A 350 -10.94 22.20 -14.85
CA LEU A 350 -11.95 22.89 -15.65
C LEU A 350 -12.05 22.28 -17.05
N THR A 351 -13.28 22.12 -17.50
CA THR A 351 -13.70 21.74 -18.84
C THR A 351 -14.43 22.94 -19.44
N PHE A 352 -13.71 23.76 -20.20
CA PHE A 352 -14.29 24.95 -20.84
C PHE A 352 -15.25 24.57 -21.96
N THR A 353 -14.89 23.55 -22.74
CA THR A 353 -15.72 22.98 -23.82
C THR A 353 -15.50 21.47 -23.88
N ARG A 354 -16.21 20.76 -24.78
CA ARG A 354 -15.97 19.33 -25.03
C ARG A 354 -14.57 19.01 -25.57
N LYS A 355 -13.79 20.04 -25.94
CA LYS A 355 -12.46 19.93 -26.55
C LYS A 355 -11.35 20.59 -25.73
N LEU A 356 -11.68 21.47 -24.78
CA LEU A 356 -10.69 22.30 -24.08
C LEU A 356 -10.77 22.06 -22.57
N PHE A 357 -9.66 21.60 -22.01
CA PHE A 357 -9.54 21.25 -20.60
C PHE A 357 -8.31 21.92 -19.99
N TRP A 358 -8.42 22.31 -18.72
CA TRP A 358 -7.31 22.83 -17.95
C TRP A 358 -7.32 22.22 -16.56
N THR A 359 -6.19 21.66 -16.16
CA THR A 359 -5.97 21.11 -14.82
C THR A 359 -4.76 21.78 -14.22
N THR A 360 -4.89 22.36 -13.04
CA THR A 360 -3.77 22.91 -12.26
C THR A 360 -3.74 22.27 -10.89
N PHE A 361 -2.54 21.96 -10.42
CA PHE A 361 -2.24 21.51 -9.07
C PHE A 361 -1.06 22.30 -8.53
N VAL A 362 -1.19 22.82 -7.33
CA VAL A 362 -0.11 23.46 -6.58
C VAL A 362 -0.01 22.76 -5.24
N GLN A 363 1.20 22.46 -4.76
CA GLN A 363 1.40 21.85 -3.45
C GLN A 363 2.56 22.50 -2.72
N TYR A 364 2.28 23.06 -1.55
CA TYR A 364 3.29 23.45 -0.58
C TYR A 364 3.45 22.36 0.48
N ASN A 365 4.70 22.08 0.85
CA ASN A 365 5.05 21.20 1.97
C ASN A 365 6.17 21.87 2.78
N SER A 366 5.87 22.21 4.05
CA SER A 366 6.81 22.89 4.93
C SER A 366 7.87 21.97 5.53
N GLN A 367 7.66 20.65 5.56
CA GLN A 367 8.63 19.70 6.12
C GLN A 367 9.89 19.60 5.25
N ILE A 368 9.72 19.66 3.92
CA ILE A 368 10.81 19.58 2.95
C ILE A 368 11.07 20.92 2.24
N ASN A 369 10.47 22.01 2.73
CA ASN A 369 10.60 23.36 2.19
C ASN A 369 10.41 23.40 0.66
N ASN A 370 9.24 22.93 0.19
CA ASN A 370 9.01 22.69 -1.23
C ASN A 370 7.64 23.20 -1.71
N LEU A 371 7.64 23.95 -2.82
CA LEU A 371 6.44 24.34 -3.56
C LEU A 371 6.49 23.73 -4.96
N ASN A 372 5.53 22.85 -5.27
CA ASN A 372 5.38 22.25 -6.59
C ASN A 372 4.18 22.83 -7.34
N ILE A 373 4.33 23.06 -8.64
CA ILE A 373 3.27 23.49 -9.55
C ILE A 373 3.23 22.52 -10.73
N ASN A 374 2.04 22.06 -11.08
CA ASN A 374 1.77 21.33 -12.31
C ASN A 374 0.49 21.87 -12.95
N SER A 375 0.61 22.49 -14.11
CA SER A 375 -0.50 23.03 -14.89
C SER A 375 -0.51 22.37 -16.26
N ARG A 376 -1.67 21.89 -16.69
CA ARG A 376 -1.85 21.19 -17.96
C ARG A 376 -3.04 21.78 -18.68
N PHE A 377 -2.80 22.30 -19.86
CA PHE A 377 -3.83 22.59 -20.85
C PHE A 377 -3.91 21.44 -21.85
N GLN A 378 -5.12 21.01 -22.18
CA GLN A 378 -5.38 19.95 -23.13
C GLN A 378 -6.40 20.42 -24.17
N TRP A 379 -6.04 20.27 -25.44
CA TRP A 379 -6.94 20.46 -26.57
C TRP A 379 -7.15 19.15 -27.33
N ARG A 380 -8.37 18.64 -27.25
CA ARG A 380 -8.85 17.48 -28.01
C ARG A 380 -9.43 17.92 -29.35
N PHE A 381 -8.62 17.88 -30.39
CA PHE A 381 -9.05 18.29 -31.73
C PHE A 381 -9.74 17.15 -32.51
N LYS A 382 -9.44 15.88 -32.20
CA LYS A 382 -10.14 14.68 -32.73
C LYS A 382 -10.29 13.61 -31.63
N PRO A 383 -11.17 12.60 -31.81
CA PRO A 383 -11.25 11.48 -30.87
C PRO A 383 -9.89 10.83 -30.67
N VAL A 384 -9.45 10.70 -29.41
CA VAL A 384 -8.15 10.11 -29.02
C VAL A 384 -6.93 10.86 -29.60
N SER A 385 -7.12 12.07 -30.12
CA SER A 385 -6.04 12.94 -30.59
C SER A 385 -6.06 14.26 -29.83
N ASP A 386 -4.99 14.49 -29.08
CA ASP A 386 -4.90 15.54 -28.08
C ASP A 386 -3.56 16.28 -28.24
N LEU A 387 -3.60 17.60 -28.09
CA LEU A 387 -2.43 18.45 -27.85
C LEU A 387 -2.40 18.81 -26.36
N PHE A 388 -1.27 18.57 -25.72
CA PHE A 388 -1.02 18.95 -24.33
C PHE A 388 0.05 20.03 -24.26
N LEU A 389 -0.21 21.07 -23.47
CA LEU A 389 0.77 22.02 -22.99
C LEU A 389 0.88 21.84 -21.48
N VAL A 390 2.03 21.38 -21.00
CA VAL A 390 2.27 21.07 -19.59
C VAL A 390 3.37 21.98 -19.06
N TYR A 391 3.03 22.77 -18.05
CA TYR A 391 3.99 23.53 -17.27
C TYR A 391 4.19 22.85 -15.92
N THR A 392 5.43 22.53 -15.59
CA THR A 392 5.79 21.98 -14.28
C THR A 392 6.92 22.79 -13.68
N ASP A 393 6.80 23.09 -12.40
CA ASP A 393 7.79 23.86 -11.67
C ASP A 393 7.93 23.35 -10.24
N ASN A 394 9.10 23.53 -9.67
CA ASN A 394 9.40 23.15 -8.31
C ASN A 394 10.33 24.19 -7.69
N TYR A 395 9.95 24.75 -6.56
CA TYR A 395 10.69 25.81 -5.88
C TYR A 395 11.12 25.36 -4.49
N PHE A 396 12.23 25.91 -4.01
CA PHE A 396 12.46 26.00 -2.57
C PHE A 396 11.38 26.91 -1.95
N ALA A 397 10.87 26.54 -0.79
CA ALA A 397 9.91 27.34 -0.06
C ALA A 397 10.30 27.37 1.41
N GLU A 398 10.83 28.49 1.86
CA GLU A 398 11.32 28.63 3.24
C GLU A 398 10.24 29.28 4.11
N SER A 399 10.11 28.78 5.33
CA SER A 399 9.37 29.44 6.40
C SER A 399 10.35 29.70 7.53
N SER A 400 10.73 30.96 7.73
CA SER A 400 11.61 31.39 8.82
C SER A 400 10.82 32.25 9.82
N GLY A 401 10.68 31.77 11.06
CA GLY A 401 10.12 32.54 12.16
C GLY A 401 8.68 33.05 11.93
N ARG A 402 8.47 34.36 12.14
CA ARG A 402 7.16 35.04 12.09
C ARG A 402 6.70 35.43 10.67
N GLU A 403 7.47 35.12 9.63
CA GLU A 403 7.12 35.49 8.26
C GLU A 403 6.30 34.42 7.54
N VAL A 404 5.26 34.90 6.85
CA VAL A 404 4.33 34.10 6.05
C VAL A 404 4.99 33.82 4.70
N PHE A 405 5.61 32.64 4.58
CA PHE A 405 5.91 31.95 3.31
C PHE A 405 6.76 32.70 2.27
N TYR A 406 8.05 32.33 2.15
CA TYR A 406 8.94 32.81 1.08
C TYR A 406 9.09 31.78 -0.04
N ILE A 407 8.82 32.18 -1.29
CA ILE A 407 9.10 31.37 -2.49
C ILE A 407 10.54 31.66 -2.92
N GLY A 408 11.41 30.67 -2.77
CA GLY A 408 12.81 30.72 -3.16
C GLY A 408 13.05 30.41 -4.64
N GLN A 409 14.30 30.09 -4.97
CA GLN A 409 14.72 29.80 -6.34
C GLN A 409 14.08 28.50 -6.89
N PRO A 410 13.84 28.41 -8.21
CA PRO A 410 13.35 27.18 -8.83
C PRO A 410 14.42 26.08 -8.78
N LYS A 411 14.03 24.89 -8.29
CA LYS A 411 14.80 23.64 -8.35
C LYS A 411 14.79 23.07 -9.76
N THR A 412 13.62 23.03 -10.38
CA THR A 412 13.40 22.44 -11.71
C THR A 412 12.20 23.10 -12.37
N ARG A 413 12.35 23.51 -13.64
CA ARG A 413 11.27 24.10 -14.44
C ARG A 413 11.24 23.44 -15.82
N ALA A 414 10.05 23.08 -16.28
CA ALA A 414 9.88 22.58 -17.64
C ALA A 414 8.55 23.03 -18.25
N LEU A 415 8.59 23.32 -19.54
CA LEU A 415 7.43 23.48 -20.40
C LEU A 415 7.49 22.38 -21.46
N VAL A 416 6.48 21.52 -21.47
CA VAL A 416 6.43 20.34 -22.35
C VAL A 416 5.22 20.46 -23.27
N ILE A 417 5.46 20.30 -24.57
CA ILE A 417 4.41 20.16 -25.57
C ILE A 417 4.37 18.71 -26.01
N LYS A 418 3.19 18.09 -25.95
CA LYS A 418 2.97 16.72 -26.42
C LYS A 418 1.80 16.68 -27.38
N LEU A 419 2.03 16.16 -28.57
CA LEU A 419 0.98 15.84 -29.54
C LEU A 419 0.75 14.33 -29.56
N THR A 420 -0.52 13.92 -29.55
CA THR A 420 -0.93 12.54 -29.78
C THR A 420 -1.93 12.52 -30.92
N TYR A 421 -1.71 11.64 -31.89
CA TYR A 421 -2.60 11.47 -33.04
C TYR A 421 -2.97 9.99 -33.17
N TRP A 422 -4.26 9.69 -33.04
CA TRP A 422 -4.77 8.36 -33.30
C TRP A 422 -5.09 8.20 -34.79
N LEU A 423 -4.41 7.25 -35.44
CA LEU A 423 -4.70 6.81 -36.80
C LEU A 423 -5.76 5.69 -36.70
N ASN A 424 -6.99 6.00 -37.07
CA ASN A 424 -7.93 4.94 -37.43
C ASN A 424 -7.59 4.52 -38.86
N LEU A 425 -7.08 3.29 -39.01
CA LEU A 425 -6.98 2.61 -40.31
C LEU A 425 -8.26 1.84 -40.56
#